data_AF-A0A9Q0UIS1-F1
#
_entry.id   AF-A0A9Q0UIS1-F1
#
_cell.length_a   1.000
_cell.length_b   1.000
_cell.length_c   1.000
_cell.angle_alpha   90.00
_cell.angle_beta   90.00
_cell.angle_gamma   90.00
#
_symmetry.space_group_name_H-M   'P 1'
#
loop_
_entity.id
_entity.type
_entity.pdbx_description
1 polymer ?
#
loop_
_entity_poly.entity_id
_entity_poly.type
_entity_poly.pdbx_seq_one_letter_code
_entity_poly.pdbx_strand_id
1 'polypeptide(L)'
;MAILYAYSRFMPHLLMILVQIGYSFLYFLAEAAFNHGMNPHVFVTYRYIVGSLVMFPLAYFLEREVRPKLTFVLFLEIFVLSLVGASLTVNMYFASLKYTSPTFITSMTNTVPSMTFIVAVVLRLEMVHLRNPRGIAKIVGTLLSLAGVLTITLYKGPEVQSLQGAPVHIKSNAGQQNWVKGSVLLVASSITWSFWFIMQAYTLKRYPAQLSLTAWINGFAAAQSAVFTVFMQHKPAAWSIGSSIEFWSIIYAGVISCGLTISIQLWCTEHKGPVFVTMFSPLGTVMVAILAYFLFGEELHAAYWEELLLLSDFTCCCGEKKRMEIKTSPKNNPFPQMMRKS
;
A
#
# COMPACT_ATOMS: atom_id res chain seq x y z
N MET A 1 -13.74 9.74 30.11
CA MET A 1 -13.09 10.60 29.09
C MET A 1 -11.66 10.16 28.74
N ALA A 2 -10.78 9.88 29.71
CA ALA A 2 -9.39 9.48 29.43
C ALA A 2 -9.24 8.16 28.64
N ILE A 3 -10.07 7.15 28.93
CA ILE A 3 -10.06 5.85 28.24
C ILE A 3 -10.51 5.99 26.77
N LEU A 4 -11.58 6.76 26.51
CA LEU A 4 -12.04 7.06 25.15
C LEU A 4 -11.00 7.87 24.36
N TYR A 5 -10.30 8.80 25.02
CA TYR A 5 -9.22 9.57 24.42
C TYR A 5 -8.01 8.68 24.09
N ALA A 6 -7.59 7.81 25.02
CA ALA A 6 -6.52 6.84 24.78
C ALA A 6 -6.87 5.87 23.64
N TYR A 7 -8.08 5.33 23.64
CA TYR A 7 -8.58 4.45 22.57
C TYR A 7 -8.51 5.13 21.21
N SER A 8 -9.00 6.36 21.08
CA SER A 8 -8.93 7.13 19.83
C SER A 8 -7.49 7.43 19.36
N ARG A 9 -6.52 7.48 20.28
CA ARG A 9 -5.11 7.74 19.97
C ARG A 9 -4.39 6.50 19.43
N PHE A 10 -4.70 5.32 19.98
CA PHE A 10 -4.05 4.05 19.61
C PHE A 10 -4.76 3.33 18.46
N MET A 11 -6.04 3.59 18.22
CA MET A 11 -6.81 2.95 17.16
C MET A 11 -6.15 2.99 15.77
N PRO A 12 -5.59 4.13 15.28
CA PRO A 12 -4.88 4.14 14.01
C PRO A 12 -3.68 3.18 13.95
N HIS A 13 -2.97 2.97 15.05
CA HIS A 13 -1.81 2.07 15.09
C HIS A 13 -2.26 0.61 15.02
N LEU A 14 -3.27 0.22 15.80
CA LEU A 14 -3.84 -1.13 15.79
C LEU A 14 -4.41 -1.48 14.41
N LEU A 15 -5.14 -0.55 13.81
CA LEU A 15 -5.69 -0.72 12.47
C LEU A 15 -4.59 -0.86 11.41
N MET A 16 -3.50 -0.09 11.51
CA MET A 16 -2.38 -0.25 10.59
C MET A 16 -1.64 -1.58 10.79
N ILE A 17 -1.51 -2.10 12.01
CA ILE A 17 -0.97 -3.44 12.26
C ILE A 17 -1.86 -4.50 11.58
N LEU A 18 -3.19 -4.40 11.73
CA LEU A 18 -4.14 -5.31 11.08
C LEU A 18 -4.03 -5.27 9.55
N VAL A 19 -3.84 -4.07 8.98
CA VAL A 19 -3.57 -3.89 7.55
C VAL A 19 -2.33 -4.65 7.10
N GLN A 20 -1.23 -4.59 7.86
CA GLN A 20 0.01 -5.29 7.50
C GLN A 20 -0.13 -6.81 7.60
N ILE A 21 -0.88 -7.30 8.60
CA ILE A 21 -1.23 -8.73 8.68
C ILE A 21 -2.01 -9.16 7.43
N GLY A 22 -3.02 -8.38 7.03
CA GLY A 22 -3.81 -8.65 5.83
C GLY A 22 -2.97 -8.68 4.54
N TYR A 23 -2.03 -7.75 4.38
CA TYR A 23 -1.09 -7.76 3.24
C TYR A 23 -0.14 -8.95 3.28
N SER A 24 0.28 -9.38 4.48
CA SER A 24 1.21 -10.50 4.62
C SER A 24 0.58 -11.82 4.16
N PHE A 25 -0.68 -12.09 4.54
CA PHE A 25 -1.41 -13.26 4.02
C PHE A 25 -1.68 -13.17 2.51
N LEU A 26 -2.02 -11.98 2.02
CA LEU A 26 -2.24 -11.76 0.58
C LEU A 26 -1.01 -12.17 -0.24
N TYR A 27 0.18 -11.89 0.25
CA TYR A 27 1.42 -12.23 -0.44
C TYR A 27 1.47 -13.74 -0.77
N PHE A 28 1.28 -14.59 0.24
CA PHE A 28 1.29 -16.05 0.06
C PHE A 28 0.13 -16.57 -0.78
N LEU A 29 -1.06 -15.99 -0.66
CA LEU A 29 -2.21 -16.37 -1.48
C LEU A 29 -2.01 -16.01 -2.95
N ALA A 30 -1.48 -14.82 -3.23
CA ALA A 30 -1.15 -14.40 -4.59
C ALA A 30 -0.07 -15.30 -5.21
N GLU A 31 0.97 -15.62 -4.43
CA GLU A 31 2.02 -16.54 -4.86
C GLU A 31 1.45 -17.94 -5.15
N ALA A 32 0.61 -18.48 -4.26
CA ALA A 32 -0.05 -19.77 -4.48
C ALA A 32 -0.91 -19.78 -5.75
N ALA A 33 -1.66 -18.71 -6.02
CA ALA A 33 -2.46 -18.57 -7.24
C ALA A 33 -1.58 -18.50 -8.50
N PHE A 34 -0.45 -17.79 -8.46
CA PHE A 34 0.46 -17.71 -9.61
C PHE A 34 1.18 -19.02 -9.88
N ASN A 35 1.54 -19.76 -8.82
CA ASN A 35 2.12 -21.09 -8.94
C ASN A 35 1.15 -22.10 -9.56
N HIS A 36 -0.17 -21.88 -9.45
CA HIS A 36 -1.21 -22.64 -10.16
C HIS A 36 -1.47 -22.17 -11.60
N GLY A 37 -0.70 -21.19 -12.10
CA GLY A 37 -0.75 -20.76 -13.50
C GLY A 37 -1.59 -19.51 -13.75
N MET A 38 -2.13 -18.87 -12.71
CA MET A 38 -2.91 -17.64 -12.87
C MET A 38 -2.05 -16.49 -13.37
N ASN A 39 -2.56 -15.75 -14.35
CA ASN A 39 -1.87 -14.56 -14.85
C ASN A 39 -1.97 -13.41 -13.81
N PRO A 40 -0.85 -12.76 -13.43
CA PRO A 40 -0.89 -11.69 -12.43
C PRO A 40 -1.75 -10.49 -12.79
N HIS A 41 -1.82 -10.11 -14.08
CA HIS A 41 -2.64 -8.97 -14.51
C HIS A 41 -4.15 -9.29 -14.41
N VAL A 42 -4.51 -10.54 -14.72
CA VAL A 42 -5.88 -11.06 -14.51
C VAL A 42 -6.22 -11.09 -13.02
N PHE A 43 -5.28 -11.53 -12.17
CA PHE A 43 -5.45 -11.49 -10.72
C PHE A 43 -5.71 -10.07 -10.21
N VAL A 44 -4.93 -9.09 -10.65
CA VAL A 44 -5.10 -7.67 -10.30
C VAL A 44 -6.47 -7.15 -10.74
N THR A 45 -6.92 -7.53 -11.93
CA THR A 45 -8.25 -7.14 -12.43
C THR A 45 -9.36 -7.71 -11.55
N TYR A 46 -9.34 -9.03 -11.28
CA TYR A 46 -10.40 -9.67 -10.52
C TYR A 46 -10.47 -9.23 -9.06
N ARG A 47 -9.33 -9.02 -8.38
CA ARG A 47 -9.35 -8.52 -7.00
C ARG A 47 -10.00 -7.14 -6.89
N TYR A 48 -9.77 -6.25 -7.87
CA TYR A 48 -10.42 -4.94 -7.89
C TYR A 48 -11.90 -5.02 -8.24
N ILE A 49 -12.31 -5.95 -9.11
CA ILE A 49 -13.73 -6.23 -9.37
C ILE A 49 -14.43 -6.67 -8.07
N VAL A 50 -13.86 -7.64 -7.36
CA VAL A 50 -14.42 -8.12 -6.08
C VAL A 50 -14.45 -7.00 -5.05
N GLY A 51 -13.35 -6.25 -4.89
CA GLY A 51 -13.30 -5.10 -3.98
C GLY A 51 -14.36 -4.05 -4.32
N SER A 52 -14.58 -3.77 -5.60
CA SER A 52 -15.62 -2.87 -6.08
C SER A 52 -17.03 -3.39 -5.72
N LEU A 53 -17.33 -4.65 -6.05
CA LEU A 53 -18.63 -5.28 -5.78
C LEU A 53 -18.99 -5.31 -4.29
N VAL A 54 -18.00 -5.46 -3.42
CA VAL A 54 -18.19 -5.45 -1.97
C VAL A 54 -18.34 -4.02 -1.43
N MET A 55 -17.54 -3.08 -1.94
CA MET A 55 -17.48 -1.73 -1.39
C MET A 55 -18.62 -0.83 -1.89
N PHE A 56 -19.11 -1.00 -3.11
CA PHE A 56 -20.24 -0.21 -3.61
C PHE A 56 -21.52 -0.31 -2.74
N PRO A 57 -22.02 -1.50 -2.36
CA PRO A 57 -23.19 -1.60 -1.50
C PRO A 57 -22.90 -1.06 -0.10
N LEU A 58 -21.73 -1.36 0.49
CA LEU A 58 -21.34 -0.81 1.80
C LEU A 58 -21.32 0.72 1.78
N ALA A 59 -20.73 1.31 0.75
CA ALA A 59 -20.67 2.75 0.57
C ALA A 59 -22.07 3.38 0.34
N TYR A 60 -22.95 2.69 -0.39
CA TYR A 60 -24.32 3.15 -0.58
C TYR A 60 -25.10 3.15 0.74
N PHE A 61 -25.07 2.07 1.52
CA PHE A 61 -25.86 2.00 2.75
C PHE A 61 -25.28 2.83 3.90
N LEU A 62 -23.95 2.89 4.05
CA LEU A 62 -23.30 3.53 5.20
C LEU A 62 -23.01 5.03 4.98
N GLU A 63 -22.82 5.48 3.73
CA GLU A 63 -22.40 6.86 3.45
C GLU A 63 -23.37 7.65 2.57
N ARG A 64 -24.57 7.13 2.23
CA ARG A 64 -25.53 7.85 1.35
C ARG A 64 -25.84 9.28 1.80
N GLU A 65 -25.94 9.53 3.11
CA GLU A 65 -26.31 10.85 3.65
C GLU A 65 -25.12 11.82 3.73
N VAL A 66 -23.88 11.29 3.75
CA VAL A 66 -22.65 12.07 3.96
C VAL A 66 -21.89 12.29 2.64
N ARG A 67 -22.22 11.52 1.61
CA ARG A 67 -21.53 11.51 0.32
C ARG A 67 -21.63 12.87 -0.40
N PRO A 68 -20.49 13.53 -0.69
CA PRO A 68 -20.47 14.73 -1.52
C PRO A 68 -20.91 14.46 -2.96
N LYS A 69 -21.42 15.48 -3.65
CA LYS A 69 -21.72 15.37 -5.08
C LYS A 69 -20.43 15.12 -5.87
N LEU A 70 -20.44 14.08 -6.70
CA LEU A 70 -19.31 13.74 -7.56
C LEU A 70 -19.29 14.70 -8.77
N THR A 71 -18.46 15.73 -8.70
CA THR A 71 -18.21 16.64 -9.83
C THR A 71 -17.30 15.96 -10.87
N PHE A 72 -17.32 16.42 -12.11
CA PHE A 72 -16.45 15.90 -13.17
C PHE A 72 -14.95 15.99 -12.81
N VAL A 73 -14.54 17.08 -12.15
CA VAL A 73 -13.15 17.25 -11.69
C VAL A 73 -12.79 16.21 -10.63
N LEU A 74 -13.69 15.93 -9.68
CA LEU A 74 -13.47 14.88 -8.68
C LEU A 74 -13.45 13.49 -9.31
N PHE A 75 -14.32 13.24 -10.28
CA PHE A 75 -14.34 12.00 -11.05
C PHE A 75 -12.99 11.76 -11.73
N LEU A 76 -12.45 12.75 -12.45
CA LEU A 76 -11.13 12.67 -13.08
C LEU A 76 -10.01 12.52 -12.06
N GLU A 77 -10.07 13.23 -10.94
CA GLU A 77 -9.09 13.10 -9.87
C GLU A 77 -9.05 11.68 -9.30
N ILE A 78 -10.22 11.08 -9.01
CA ILE A 78 -10.29 9.70 -8.50
C ILE A 78 -9.87 8.70 -9.59
N PHE A 79 -10.18 8.98 -10.86
CA PHE A 79 -9.69 8.16 -11.98
C PHE A 79 -8.16 8.14 -12.05
N VAL A 80 -7.50 9.31 -11.95
CA VAL A 80 -6.04 9.42 -11.92
C VAL A 80 -5.45 8.79 -10.65
N LEU A 81 -6.08 9.01 -9.50
CA LEU A 81 -5.70 8.38 -8.23
C LEU A 81 -5.67 6.86 -8.35
N SER A 82 -6.70 6.29 -8.99
CA SER A 82 -6.81 4.85 -9.25
C SER A 82 -5.78 4.37 -10.26
N LEU A 83 -5.52 5.16 -11.31
CA LEU A 83 -4.54 4.81 -12.33
C LEU A 83 -3.15 4.70 -11.75
N VAL A 84 -2.70 5.73 -11.02
CA VAL A 84 -1.36 5.82 -10.47
C VAL A 84 -1.16 4.74 -9.40
N GLY A 85 -2.04 4.70 -8.42
CA GLY A 85 -1.81 3.95 -7.19
C GLY A 85 -2.38 2.56 -7.10
N ALA A 86 -3.47 2.30 -7.81
CA ALA A 86 -4.11 0.99 -7.79
C ALA A 86 -3.71 0.22 -9.06
N SER A 87 -4.07 0.71 -10.25
CA SER A 87 -3.81 -0.03 -11.49
C SER A 87 -2.31 -0.13 -11.82
N LEU A 88 -1.63 0.98 -12.06
CA LEU A 88 -0.23 0.99 -12.53
C LEU A 88 0.70 0.39 -11.48
N THR A 89 0.65 0.89 -10.25
CA THR A 89 1.49 0.43 -9.14
C THR A 89 1.36 -1.07 -8.93
N VAL A 90 0.12 -1.58 -8.76
CA VAL A 90 -0.07 -2.99 -8.40
C VAL A 90 0.21 -3.92 -9.57
N ASN A 91 -0.04 -3.51 -10.82
CA ASN A 91 0.39 -4.29 -11.99
C ASN A 91 1.92 -4.37 -12.09
N MET A 92 2.65 -3.29 -11.85
CA MET A 92 4.12 -3.31 -11.86
C MET A 92 4.67 -4.18 -10.73
N TYR A 93 4.10 -4.09 -9.53
CA TYR A 93 4.45 -4.92 -8.38
C TYR A 93 4.27 -6.42 -8.64
N PHE A 94 3.10 -6.84 -9.13
CA PHE A 94 2.88 -8.26 -9.39
C PHE A 94 3.60 -8.75 -10.65
N ALA A 95 3.89 -7.87 -11.62
CA ALA A 95 4.73 -8.22 -12.75
C ALA A 95 6.19 -8.44 -12.35
N SER A 96 6.72 -7.67 -11.39
CA SER A 96 8.12 -7.82 -10.94
C SER A 96 8.36 -9.15 -10.23
N LEU A 97 7.35 -9.74 -9.56
CA LEU A 97 7.45 -11.08 -8.95
C LEU A 97 7.89 -12.17 -9.92
N LYS A 98 7.70 -11.99 -11.24
CA LYS A 98 8.17 -12.94 -12.25
C LYS A 98 9.67 -12.84 -12.54
N TYR A 99 10.31 -11.73 -12.17
CA TYR A 99 11.66 -11.38 -12.57
C TYR A 99 12.62 -11.19 -11.38
N THR A 100 12.10 -11.11 -10.16
CA THR A 100 12.88 -10.81 -8.95
C THR A 100 12.52 -11.76 -7.81
N SER A 101 13.35 -11.79 -6.77
CA SER A 101 13.06 -12.55 -5.56
C SER A 101 12.04 -11.84 -4.65
N PRO A 102 11.36 -12.59 -3.78
CA PRO A 102 10.51 -12.05 -2.71
C PRO A 102 11.24 -11.03 -1.81
N THR A 103 12.46 -11.36 -1.38
CA THR A 103 13.29 -10.49 -0.52
C THR A 103 13.60 -9.15 -1.21
N PHE A 104 13.87 -9.18 -2.51
CA PHE A 104 14.11 -7.95 -3.27
C PHE A 104 12.86 -7.06 -3.31
N ILE A 105 11.68 -7.68 -3.42
CA ILE A 105 10.39 -6.99 -3.41
C ILE A 105 10.10 -6.33 -2.06
N THR A 106 10.26 -7.07 -0.97
CA THR A 106 10.02 -6.55 0.37
C THR A 106 10.97 -5.40 0.70
N SER A 107 12.27 -5.54 0.41
CA SER A 107 13.25 -4.46 0.60
C SER A 107 12.87 -3.20 -0.20
N MET A 108 12.36 -3.35 -1.42
CA MET A 108 11.96 -2.20 -2.22
C MET A 108 10.68 -1.53 -1.72
N THR A 109 9.71 -2.31 -1.22
CA THR A 109 8.51 -1.73 -0.57
C THR A 109 8.83 -0.98 0.71
N ASN A 110 9.93 -1.33 1.39
CA ASN A 110 10.41 -0.60 2.57
C ASN A 110 10.90 0.82 2.25
N THR A 111 11.12 1.16 0.97
CA THR A 111 11.43 2.55 0.55
C THR A 111 10.22 3.44 0.39
N VAL A 112 9.02 2.88 0.30
CA VAL A 112 7.76 3.64 0.15
C VAL A 112 7.60 4.69 1.25
N PRO A 113 7.82 4.43 2.56
CA PRO A 113 7.78 5.48 3.58
C PRO A 113 8.76 6.63 3.33
N SER A 114 9.99 6.31 2.93
CA SER A 114 11.05 7.29 2.68
C SER A 114 10.73 8.19 1.49
N MET A 115 10.28 7.58 0.38
CA MET A 115 9.84 8.32 -0.80
C MET A 115 8.60 9.18 -0.50
N THR A 116 7.65 8.64 0.28
CA THR A 116 6.45 9.38 0.71
C THR A 116 6.81 10.57 1.59
N PHE A 117 7.77 10.40 2.51
CA PHE A 117 8.28 11.48 3.34
C PHE A 117 8.93 12.59 2.50
N ILE A 118 9.78 12.24 1.52
CA ILE A 118 10.39 13.22 0.61
C ILE A 118 9.32 14.02 -0.13
N VAL A 119 8.34 13.33 -0.75
CA VAL A 119 7.24 14.01 -1.45
C VAL A 119 6.41 14.87 -0.50
N ALA A 120 6.14 14.40 0.72
CA ALA A 120 5.43 15.17 1.74
C ALA A 120 6.18 16.44 2.16
N VAL A 121 7.52 16.39 2.29
CA VAL A 121 8.34 17.56 2.60
C VAL A 121 8.34 18.55 1.44
N VAL A 122 8.52 18.08 0.20
CA VAL A 122 8.49 18.92 -1.02
C VAL A 122 7.14 19.64 -1.15
N LEU A 123 6.04 18.94 -0.91
CA LEU A 123 4.69 19.51 -0.94
C LEU A 123 4.30 20.27 0.34
N ARG A 124 5.22 20.43 1.29
CA ARG A 124 5.00 21.09 2.59
C ARG A 124 3.85 20.50 3.42
N LEU A 125 3.58 19.21 3.24
CA LEU A 125 2.68 18.43 4.07
C LEU A 125 3.34 18.03 5.41
N GLU A 126 4.67 17.96 5.44
CA GLU A 126 5.46 17.62 6.63
C GLU A 126 6.54 18.69 6.87
N MET A 127 6.58 19.24 8.08
CA MET A 127 7.55 20.29 8.47
C MET A 127 8.73 19.69 9.24
N VAL A 128 9.88 19.60 8.59
CA VAL A 128 11.12 19.07 9.19
C VAL A 128 11.82 20.16 9.98
N HIS A 129 11.99 19.91 11.29
CA HIS A 129 12.75 20.81 12.16
C HIS A 129 14.17 20.28 12.30
N LEU A 130 15.12 20.87 11.55
CA LEU A 130 16.53 20.42 11.50
C LEU A 130 17.28 20.56 12.83
N ARG A 131 16.74 21.31 13.80
CA ARG A 131 17.29 21.44 15.15
C ARG A 131 16.71 20.44 16.15
N ASN A 132 15.62 19.76 15.80
CA ASN A 132 15.01 18.77 16.68
C ASN A 132 15.67 17.40 16.41
N PRO A 133 16.13 16.66 17.43
CA PRO A 133 16.68 15.30 17.23
C PRO A 133 15.74 14.39 16.45
N ARG A 134 14.41 14.54 16.59
CA ARG A 134 13.42 13.79 15.81
C ARG A 134 13.43 14.14 14.32
N GLY A 135 13.66 15.41 13.98
CA GLY A 135 13.75 15.85 12.57
C GLY A 135 15.01 15.31 11.90
N ILE A 136 16.12 15.27 12.63
CA ILE A 136 17.37 14.66 12.18
C ILE A 136 17.19 13.15 11.98
N ALA A 137 16.57 12.45 12.93
CA ALA A 137 16.30 11.02 12.82
C ALA A 137 15.49 10.66 11.57
N LYS A 138 14.44 11.44 11.24
CA LYS A 138 13.66 11.24 10.00
C LYS A 138 14.52 11.35 8.73
N ILE A 139 15.41 12.34 8.66
CA ILE A 139 16.30 12.52 7.50
C ILE A 139 17.30 11.37 7.40
N VAL A 140 17.97 11.05 8.51
CA VAL A 140 18.98 9.97 8.55
C VAL A 140 18.35 8.64 8.17
N GLY A 141 17.19 8.29 8.74
CA GLY A 141 16.46 7.07 8.38
C GLY A 141 16.04 7.04 6.91
N THR A 142 15.61 8.18 6.35
CA THR A 142 15.30 8.30 4.91
C THR A 142 16.54 8.02 4.06
N LEU A 143 17.67 8.66 4.36
CA LEU A 143 18.92 8.48 3.61
C LEU A 143 19.45 7.05 3.71
N LEU A 144 19.41 6.46 4.91
CA LEU A 144 19.88 5.09 5.14
C LEU A 144 19.04 4.07 4.37
N SER A 145 17.71 4.22 4.37
CA SER A 145 16.82 3.32 3.60
C SER A 145 17.05 3.40 2.08
N LEU A 146 17.31 4.60 1.54
CA LEU A 146 17.60 4.77 0.12
C LEU A 146 18.97 4.20 -0.24
N ALA A 147 19.97 4.41 0.63
CA ALA A 147 21.30 3.83 0.46
C ALA A 147 21.25 2.29 0.50
N GLY A 148 20.48 1.70 1.43
CA GLY A 148 20.28 0.26 1.51
C GLY A 148 19.70 -0.32 0.21
N VAL A 149 18.68 0.32 -0.34
CA VAL A 149 18.10 -0.12 -1.62
C VAL A 149 19.00 0.10 -2.82
N LEU A 150 19.72 1.22 -2.90
CA LEU A 150 20.70 1.43 -3.96
C LEU A 150 21.78 0.35 -3.90
N THR A 151 22.19 -0.05 -2.70
CA THR A 151 23.15 -1.14 -2.50
C THR A 151 22.55 -2.47 -2.98
N ILE A 152 21.35 -2.86 -2.53
CA ILE A 152 20.69 -4.11 -2.96
C ILE A 152 20.46 -4.15 -4.49
N THR A 153 20.12 -3.01 -5.10
CA THR A 153 19.83 -2.92 -6.53
C THR A 153 21.09 -2.96 -7.40
N LEU A 154 22.19 -2.35 -6.94
CA LEU A 154 23.44 -2.26 -7.71
C LEU A 154 24.41 -3.41 -7.39
N TYR A 155 24.24 -4.06 -6.24
CA TYR A 155 25.12 -5.13 -5.79
C TYR A 155 24.81 -6.44 -6.53
N LYS A 156 25.74 -6.84 -7.40
CA LYS A 156 25.76 -8.15 -8.07
C LYS A 156 26.38 -9.21 -7.16
N GLY A 157 25.78 -9.45 -6.00
CA GLY A 157 26.22 -10.52 -5.09
C GLY A 157 25.89 -11.91 -5.63
N PRO A 158 26.66 -12.96 -5.28
CA PRO A 158 26.29 -14.34 -5.59
C PRO A 158 24.95 -14.68 -4.94
N GLU A 159 24.09 -15.38 -5.69
CA GLU A 159 22.79 -15.85 -5.21
C GLU A 159 23.00 -16.75 -3.99
N VAL A 160 22.34 -16.41 -2.88
CA VAL A 160 22.32 -17.25 -1.69
C VAL A 160 21.52 -18.50 -2.07
N GLN A 161 22.21 -19.62 -2.22
CA GLN A 161 21.56 -20.90 -2.51
C GLN A 161 20.60 -21.24 -1.37
N SER A 162 19.35 -21.57 -1.69
CA SER A 162 18.40 -22.03 -0.68
C SER A 162 18.95 -23.31 -0.04
N LEU A 163 18.93 -23.40 1.30
CA LEU A 163 19.33 -24.60 2.00
C LEU A 163 18.57 -25.83 1.45
N GLN A 164 19.32 -26.88 1.13
CA GLN A 164 18.76 -28.18 0.77
C GLN A 164 17.96 -28.72 1.97
N GLY A 165 16.62 -28.64 1.91
CA GLY A 165 15.75 -29.12 2.98
C GLY A 165 14.32 -28.55 3.00
N ALA A 166 14.01 -27.51 2.21
CA ALA A 166 12.67 -26.93 2.20
C ALA A 166 11.62 -27.91 1.58
N PRO A 167 10.48 -28.18 2.27
CA PRO A 167 9.45 -29.12 1.82
C PRO A 167 8.72 -28.65 0.55
N VAL A 168 8.83 -27.36 0.20
CA VAL A 168 8.37 -26.79 -1.06
C VAL A 168 9.56 -26.16 -1.75
N HIS A 169 10.02 -26.78 -2.84
CA HIS A 169 10.93 -26.10 -3.75
C HIS A 169 10.13 -25.04 -4.50
N ILE A 170 10.24 -23.78 -4.07
CA ILE A 170 9.89 -22.65 -4.94
C ILE A 170 10.88 -22.75 -6.11
N LYS A 171 10.44 -23.38 -7.20
CA LYS A 171 11.13 -23.24 -8.48
C LYS A 171 11.00 -21.79 -8.88
N SER A 172 11.93 -20.97 -8.41
CA SER A 172 12.21 -19.68 -9.00
C SER A 172 12.59 -19.96 -10.45
N ASN A 173 11.62 -19.86 -11.35
CA ASN A 173 11.86 -19.74 -12.78
C ASN A 173 12.50 -18.36 -13.09
N ALA A 174 13.36 -17.85 -12.21
CA ALA A 174 14.29 -16.77 -12.48
C ALA A 174 15.35 -17.28 -13.46
N GLY A 175 14.92 -17.64 -14.67
CA GLY A 175 15.78 -17.54 -15.81
C GLY A 175 16.29 -16.11 -15.83
N GLN A 176 17.61 -15.97 -15.88
CA GLN A 176 18.40 -14.73 -15.93
C GLN A 176 17.95 -13.69 -17.00
N GLN A 177 16.87 -13.94 -17.74
CA GLN A 177 16.29 -13.04 -18.72
C GLN A 177 15.55 -11.88 -18.02
N ASN A 178 16.34 -10.89 -17.58
CA ASN A 178 15.97 -9.51 -17.29
C ASN A 178 15.63 -9.15 -15.84
N TRP A 179 16.48 -9.49 -14.87
CA TRP A 179 16.40 -8.98 -13.49
C TRP A 179 16.27 -7.44 -13.44
N VAL A 180 16.97 -6.72 -14.34
CA VAL A 180 16.89 -5.26 -14.50
C VAL A 180 15.46 -4.79 -14.77
N LYS A 181 14.70 -5.51 -15.60
CA LYS A 181 13.30 -5.18 -15.90
C LYS A 181 12.46 -5.28 -14.62
N GLY A 182 12.67 -6.34 -13.84
CA GLY A 182 12.04 -6.51 -12.54
C GLY A 182 12.36 -5.38 -11.56
N SER A 183 13.64 -5.00 -11.46
CA SER A 183 14.09 -3.89 -10.62
C SER A 183 13.48 -2.55 -11.04
N VAL A 184 13.47 -2.22 -12.33
CA VAL A 184 12.88 -0.97 -12.83
C VAL A 184 11.38 -0.91 -12.56
N LEU A 185 10.65 -2.02 -12.79
CA LEU A 185 9.21 -2.10 -12.48
C LEU A 185 8.93 -1.85 -11.00
N LEU A 186 9.77 -2.39 -10.12
CA LEU A 186 9.60 -2.27 -8.68
C LEU A 186 9.97 -0.88 -8.16
N VAL A 187 11.01 -0.24 -8.71
CA VAL A 187 11.32 1.19 -8.47
C VAL A 187 10.15 2.07 -8.87
N ALA A 188 9.65 1.88 -10.09
CA ALA A 188 8.50 2.62 -10.58
C ALA A 188 7.28 2.40 -9.67
N SER A 189 7.05 1.16 -9.24
CA SER A 189 5.98 0.79 -8.31
C SER A 189 6.11 1.53 -6.97
N SER A 190 7.28 1.53 -6.33
CA SER A 190 7.46 2.22 -5.06
C SER A 190 7.21 3.73 -5.18
N ILE A 191 7.69 4.36 -6.26
CA ILE A 191 7.47 5.78 -6.53
C ILE A 191 5.97 6.08 -6.71
N THR A 192 5.27 5.33 -7.56
CA THR A 192 3.84 5.54 -7.82
C THR A 192 2.99 5.24 -6.57
N TRP A 193 3.39 4.27 -5.74
CA TRP A 193 2.75 3.97 -4.46
C TRP A 193 2.88 5.15 -3.49
N SER A 194 4.06 5.76 -3.39
CA SER A 194 4.27 6.96 -2.57
C SER A 194 3.42 8.14 -3.03
N PHE A 195 3.37 8.40 -4.34
CA PHE A 195 2.49 9.45 -4.88
C PHE A 195 1.02 9.16 -4.59
N TRP A 196 0.61 7.91 -4.64
CA TRP A 196 -0.78 7.52 -4.35
C TRP A 196 -1.20 7.85 -2.92
N PHE A 197 -0.38 7.54 -1.91
CA PHE A 197 -0.69 7.90 -0.52
C PHE A 197 -0.85 9.41 -0.33
N ILE A 198 0.00 10.20 -0.99
CA ILE A 198 -0.09 11.66 -0.97
C ILE A 198 -1.38 12.14 -1.67
N MET A 199 -1.68 11.62 -2.87
CA MET A 199 -2.91 11.97 -3.60
C MET A 199 -4.17 11.60 -2.80
N GLN A 200 -4.20 10.44 -2.13
CA GLN A 200 -5.30 10.05 -1.24
C GLN A 200 -5.58 11.12 -0.19
N ALA A 201 -4.54 11.68 0.44
CA ALA A 201 -4.70 12.73 1.45
C ALA A 201 -5.35 14.01 0.90
N TYR A 202 -5.08 14.36 -0.36
CA TYR A 202 -5.73 15.51 -1.01
C TYR A 202 -7.16 15.21 -1.43
N THR A 203 -7.40 14.05 -2.05
CA THR A 203 -8.72 13.64 -2.50
C THR A 203 -9.68 13.47 -1.33
N LEU A 204 -9.23 12.91 -0.19
CA LEU A 204 -10.04 12.78 1.02
C LEU A 204 -10.54 14.13 1.57
N LYS A 205 -9.77 15.21 1.42
CA LYS A 205 -10.22 16.54 1.85
C LYS A 205 -11.39 17.06 1.02
N ARG A 206 -11.46 16.67 -0.25
CA ARG A 206 -12.50 17.11 -1.18
C ARG A 206 -13.68 16.13 -1.24
N TYR A 207 -13.41 14.86 -0.95
CA TYR A 207 -14.38 13.78 -0.93
C TYR A 207 -14.26 12.96 0.38
N PRO A 208 -14.74 13.49 1.52
CA PRO A 208 -14.62 12.87 2.85
C PRO A 208 -15.61 11.70 3.06
N ALA A 209 -15.68 10.78 2.11
CA ALA A 209 -16.51 9.58 2.16
C ALA A 209 -15.61 8.38 1.82
N GLN A 210 -15.05 7.76 2.85
CA GLN A 210 -13.93 6.80 2.74
C GLN A 210 -14.35 5.52 2.02
N LEU A 211 -15.49 4.94 2.39
CA LEU A 211 -15.98 3.70 1.76
C LEU A 211 -16.35 3.95 0.30
N SER A 212 -16.96 5.10 0.02
CA SER A 212 -17.31 5.57 -1.32
C SER A 212 -16.07 5.82 -2.17
N LEU A 213 -15.04 6.44 -1.59
CA LEU A 213 -13.78 6.67 -2.28
C LEU A 213 -13.08 5.34 -2.58
N THR A 214 -13.03 4.41 -1.63
CA THR A 214 -12.54 3.05 -1.86
C THR A 214 -13.31 2.34 -2.97
N ALA A 215 -14.65 2.44 -2.99
CA ALA A 215 -15.47 1.84 -4.03
C ALA A 215 -15.14 2.39 -5.42
N TRP A 216 -15.02 3.72 -5.56
CA TRP A 216 -14.60 4.35 -6.81
C TRP A 216 -13.17 3.98 -7.21
N ILE A 217 -12.23 3.94 -6.25
CA ILE A 217 -10.85 3.53 -6.50
C ILE A 217 -10.83 2.11 -7.07
N ASN A 218 -11.51 1.17 -6.42
CA ASN A 218 -11.57 -0.22 -6.86
C ASN A 218 -12.28 -0.35 -8.22
N GLY A 219 -13.37 0.39 -8.45
CA GLY A 219 -14.11 0.37 -9.71
C GLY A 219 -13.26 0.85 -10.89
N PHE A 220 -12.58 1.99 -10.75
CA PHE A 220 -11.70 2.48 -11.81
C PHE A 220 -10.45 1.61 -11.97
N ALA A 221 -9.86 1.14 -10.87
CA ALA A 221 -8.70 0.25 -10.94
C ALA A 221 -9.04 -1.07 -11.62
N ALA A 222 -10.25 -1.61 -11.40
CA ALA A 222 -10.76 -2.78 -12.12
C ALA A 222 -10.85 -2.51 -13.63
N ALA A 223 -11.49 -1.40 -14.02
CA ALA A 223 -11.64 -1.05 -15.44
C ALA A 223 -10.28 -0.81 -16.12
N GLN A 224 -9.42 0.00 -15.51
CA GLN A 224 -8.08 0.31 -16.03
C GLN A 224 -7.20 -0.93 -16.12
N SER A 225 -7.21 -1.77 -15.08
CA SER A 225 -6.44 -3.02 -15.08
C SER A 225 -6.99 -4.03 -16.06
N ALA A 226 -8.32 -4.09 -16.27
CA ALA A 226 -8.91 -4.94 -17.29
C ALA A 226 -8.44 -4.54 -18.69
N VAL A 227 -8.50 -3.24 -19.01
CA VAL A 227 -8.01 -2.69 -20.28
C VAL A 227 -6.52 -3.04 -20.46
N PHE A 228 -5.69 -2.79 -19.45
CA PHE A 228 -4.27 -3.12 -19.48
C PHE A 228 -4.03 -4.63 -19.68
N THR A 229 -4.80 -5.47 -18.99
CA THR A 229 -4.70 -6.94 -19.07
C THR A 229 -5.07 -7.44 -20.45
N VAL A 230 -6.11 -6.88 -21.10
CA VAL A 230 -6.47 -7.24 -22.47
C VAL A 230 -5.32 -6.96 -23.45
N PHE A 231 -4.62 -5.83 -23.28
CA PHE A 231 -3.45 -5.49 -24.10
C PHE A 231 -2.23 -6.37 -23.82
N MET A 232 -2.01 -6.78 -22.56
CA MET A 232 -0.88 -7.64 -22.21
C MET A 232 -1.15 -9.12 -22.49
N GLN A 233 -2.41 -9.55 -22.39
CA GLN A 233 -2.83 -10.95 -22.44
C GLN A 233 -4.04 -11.12 -23.36
N HIS A 234 -3.74 -11.37 -24.63
CA HIS A 234 -4.74 -11.52 -25.70
C HIS A 234 -5.51 -12.85 -25.66
N LYS A 235 -5.02 -13.87 -24.95
CA LYS A 235 -5.64 -15.20 -24.91
C LYS A 235 -6.83 -15.21 -23.93
N PRO A 236 -8.07 -15.48 -24.39
CA PRO A 236 -9.24 -15.56 -23.51
C PRO A 236 -9.11 -16.61 -22.41
N ALA A 237 -8.40 -17.71 -22.70
CA ALA A 237 -8.13 -18.78 -21.74
C ALA A 237 -7.35 -18.31 -20.49
N ALA A 238 -6.65 -17.19 -20.54
CA ALA A 238 -5.97 -16.67 -19.34
C ALA A 238 -6.93 -16.02 -18.34
N TRP A 239 -8.17 -15.72 -18.74
CA TRP A 239 -9.19 -15.13 -17.89
C TRP A 239 -10.03 -16.17 -17.15
N SER A 240 -9.93 -17.46 -17.52
CA SER A 240 -10.61 -18.52 -16.80
C SER A 240 -9.96 -18.74 -15.44
N ILE A 241 -10.77 -18.76 -14.39
CA ILE A 241 -10.35 -19.16 -13.04
C ILE A 241 -10.41 -20.69 -13.00
N GLY A 242 -9.24 -21.33 -12.96
CA GLY A 242 -9.13 -22.77 -13.16
C GLY A 242 -9.21 -23.58 -11.87
N SER A 243 -8.74 -23.02 -10.75
CA SER A 243 -8.61 -23.73 -9.48
C SER A 243 -9.33 -23.05 -8.31
N SER A 244 -9.69 -23.84 -7.30
CA SER A 244 -10.28 -23.31 -6.04
C SER A 244 -9.32 -22.35 -5.33
N ILE A 245 -8.00 -22.56 -5.44
CA ILE A 245 -6.98 -21.72 -4.83
C ILE A 245 -6.97 -20.34 -5.48
N GLU A 246 -7.04 -20.26 -6.81
CA GLU A 246 -7.17 -18.99 -7.53
C GLU A 246 -8.43 -18.23 -7.09
N PHE A 247 -9.57 -18.92 -7.04
CA PHE A 247 -10.83 -18.31 -6.62
C PHE A 247 -10.75 -17.71 -5.22
N TRP A 248 -10.32 -18.50 -4.22
CA TRP A 248 -10.23 -18.01 -2.84
C TRP A 248 -9.18 -16.90 -2.67
N SER A 249 -8.08 -16.95 -3.42
CA SER A 249 -7.07 -15.90 -3.41
C SER A 249 -7.61 -14.59 -3.96
N ILE A 250 -8.41 -14.63 -5.04
CA ILE A 250 -9.10 -13.47 -5.61
C ILE A 250 -10.09 -12.88 -4.59
N ILE A 251 -10.89 -13.72 -3.95
CA ILE A 251 -11.90 -13.28 -2.97
C ILE A 251 -11.22 -12.61 -1.78
N TYR A 252 -10.18 -13.24 -1.21
CA TYR A 252 -9.40 -12.65 -0.12
C TYR A 252 -8.78 -11.31 -0.53
N ALA A 253 -8.13 -11.26 -1.69
CA ALA A 253 -7.48 -10.06 -2.21
C ALA A 253 -8.48 -8.91 -2.42
N GLY A 254 -9.67 -9.21 -2.93
CA GLY A 254 -10.71 -8.22 -3.15
C GLY A 254 -11.35 -7.71 -1.86
N VAL A 255 -11.75 -8.61 -0.97
CA VAL A 255 -12.45 -8.24 0.27
C VAL A 255 -11.49 -7.58 1.26
N ILE A 256 -10.38 -8.25 1.58
CA ILE A 256 -9.48 -7.82 2.65
C ILE A 256 -8.53 -6.73 2.18
N SER A 257 -7.88 -6.91 1.03
CA SER A 257 -6.85 -5.97 0.60
C SER A 257 -7.42 -4.79 -0.18
N CYS A 258 -8.29 -5.01 -1.17
CA CYS A 258 -8.89 -3.90 -1.92
C CYS A 258 -10.01 -3.19 -1.14
N GLY A 259 -10.85 -3.92 -0.41
CA GLY A 259 -11.98 -3.35 0.31
C GLY A 259 -11.60 -2.80 1.69
N LEU A 260 -11.33 -3.70 2.63
CA LEU A 260 -11.09 -3.35 4.03
C LEU A 260 -9.81 -2.52 4.21
N THR A 261 -8.70 -2.98 3.66
CA THR A 261 -7.40 -2.37 3.88
C THR A 261 -7.31 -0.96 3.28
N ILE A 262 -7.75 -0.73 2.04
CA ILE A 262 -7.78 0.62 1.44
C ILE A 262 -8.67 1.55 2.28
N SER A 263 -9.83 1.08 2.74
CA SER A 263 -10.72 1.89 3.58
C SER A 263 -10.08 2.28 4.92
N ILE A 264 -9.40 1.33 5.57
CA ILE A 264 -8.64 1.61 6.79
C ILE A 264 -7.49 2.58 6.52
N GLN A 265 -6.76 2.41 5.41
CA GLN A 265 -5.68 3.31 5.02
C GLN A 265 -6.18 4.74 4.79
N LEU A 266 -7.32 4.91 4.12
CA LEU A 266 -7.97 6.21 3.93
C LEU A 266 -8.35 6.83 5.29
N TRP A 267 -8.96 6.03 6.18
CA TRP A 267 -9.32 6.49 7.53
C TRP A 267 -8.09 6.93 8.33
N CYS A 268 -7.02 6.13 8.34
CA CYS A 268 -5.75 6.46 9.00
C CYS A 268 -5.08 7.69 8.38
N THR A 269 -5.14 7.83 7.05
CA THR A 269 -4.59 8.99 6.32
C THR A 269 -5.31 10.27 6.71
N GLU A 270 -6.63 10.24 6.87
CA GLU A 270 -7.40 11.39 7.32
C GLU A 270 -7.02 11.80 8.76
N HIS A 271 -6.82 10.83 9.65
CA HIS A 271 -6.58 11.08 11.08
C HIS A 271 -5.14 11.45 11.43
N LYS A 272 -4.17 10.86 10.73
CA LYS A 272 -2.73 10.93 11.05
C LYS A 272 -1.85 11.39 9.90
N GLY A 273 -2.40 11.51 8.70
CA GLY A 273 -1.66 11.88 7.49
C GLY A 273 -1.09 10.68 6.73
N PRO A 274 -0.66 10.88 5.47
CA PRO A 274 -0.20 9.81 4.60
C PRO A 274 1.13 9.20 5.04
N VAL A 275 2.04 10.00 5.58
CA VAL A 275 3.35 9.53 6.09
C VAL A 275 3.17 8.52 7.24
N PHE A 276 2.15 8.72 8.08
CA PHE A 276 1.81 7.78 9.14
C PHE A 276 1.36 6.42 8.61
N VAL A 277 0.68 6.37 7.47
CA VAL A 277 0.22 5.09 6.91
C VAL A 277 1.40 4.32 6.32
N THR A 278 2.28 5.01 5.59
CA THR A 278 3.40 4.37 4.90
C THR A 278 4.49 3.86 5.82
N MET A 279 4.62 4.41 7.02
CA MET A 279 5.64 3.97 7.99
C MET A 279 5.44 2.53 8.47
N PHE A 280 4.26 1.95 8.27
CA PHE A 280 3.97 0.57 8.65
C PHE A 280 4.38 -0.44 7.56
N SER A 281 4.78 -0.02 6.36
CA SER A 281 5.19 -0.94 5.30
C SER A 281 6.31 -1.92 5.72
N PRO A 282 7.36 -1.49 6.46
CA PRO A 282 8.37 -2.42 6.96
C PRO A 282 7.82 -3.50 7.90
N LEU A 283 6.70 -3.25 8.58
CA LEU A 283 6.06 -4.26 9.43
C LEU A 283 5.50 -5.41 8.59
N GLY A 284 4.99 -5.11 7.40
CA GLY A 284 4.56 -6.13 6.44
C GLY A 284 5.71 -7.05 6.07
N THR A 285 6.90 -6.50 5.81
CA THR A 285 8.11 -7.30 5.52
C THR A 285 8.46 -8.26 6.66
N VAL A 286 8.47 -7.77 7.90
CA VAL A 286 8.74 -8.59 9.09
C VAL A 286 7.68 -9.69 9.26
N MET A 287 6.40 -9.35 9.08
CA MET A 287 5.29 -10.31 9.21
C MET A 287 5.33 -11.39 8.12
N VAL A 288 5.66 -11.02 6.88
CA VAL A 288 5.89 -11.98 5.78
C VAL A 288 7.04 -12.91 6.12
N ALA A 289 8.17 -12.40 6.64
CA ALA A 289 9.31 -13.24 7.02
C ALA A 289 8.94 -14.25 8.13
N ILE A 290 8.21 -13.80 9.16
CA ILE A 290 7.74 -14.67 10.24
C ILE A 290 6.78 -15.74 9.70
N LEU A 291 5.82 -15.37 8.86
CA LEU A 291 4.89 -16.31 8.25
C LEU A 291 5.61 -17.29 7.31
N ALA A 292 6.63 -16.84 6.57
CA ALA A 292 7.45 -17.69 5.71
C ALA A 292 8.19 -18.75 6.53
N TYR A 293 8.80 -18.34 7.65
CA TYR A 293 9.44 -19.26 8.61
C TYR A 293 8.46 -20.31 9.13
N PHE A 294 7.28 -19.91 9.61
CA PHE A 294 6.32 -20.85 10.20
C PHE A 294 5.60 -21.74 9.19
N LEU A 295 5.25 -21.22 8.01
CA LEU A 295 4.45 -21.94 7.01
C LEU A 295 5.31 -22.78 6.06
N PHE A 296 6.52 -22.34 5.74
CA PHE A 296 7.37 -22.96 4.71
C PHE A 296 8.71 -23.49 5.26
N GLY A 297 9.04 -23.20 6.52
CA GLY A 297 10.27 -23.66 7.16
C GLY A 297 11.53 -22.95 6.64
N GLU A 298 11.39 -21.77 6.04
CA GLU A 298 12.54 -21.00 5.53
C GLU A 298 13.38 -20.43 6.68
N GLU A 299 14.72 -20.48 6.58
CA GLU A 299 15.60 -19.90 7.60
C GLU A 299 15.59 -18.36 7.54
N LEU A 300 15.30 -17.73 8.69
CA LEU A 300 15.32 -16.28 8.88
C LEU A 300 16.76 -15.76 8.72
N HIS A 301 17.05 -15.12 7.59
CA HIS A 301 18.34 -14.47 7.35
C HIS A 301 18.50 -13.18 8.20
N ALA A 302 19.74 -12.82 8.53
CA ALA A 302 20.06 -11.69 9.40
C ALA A 302 19.56 -10.31 8.91
N ALA A 303 19.17 -10.18 7.64
CA ALA A 303 18.64 -8.95 7.03
C ALA A 303 17.36 -8.41 7.71
N TYR A 304 16.56 -9.29 8.34
CA TYR A 304 15.31 -8.90 9.00
C TYR A 304 15.50 -8.08 10.28
N TRP A 305 16.67 -8.15 10.91
CA TRP A 305 16.96 -7.39 12.13
C TRP A 305 17.25 -5.90 11.86
N GLU A 306 17.78 -5.56 10.68
CA GLU A 306 17.98 -4.17 10.25
C GLU A 306 16.65 -3.46 9.96
N GLU A 307 15.66 -4.21 9.48
CA GLU A 307 14.33 -3.68 9.12
C GLU A 307 13.48 -3.37 10.35
N LEU A 308 13.68 -4.12 11.44
CA LEU A 308 13.11 -3.85 12.77
C LEU A 308 13.62 -2.53 13.37
N LEU A 309 14.89 -2.16 13.12
CA LEU A 309 15.48 -0.90 13.57
C LEU A 309 14.91 0.31 12.81
N LEU A 310 14.70 0.19 11.49
CA LEU A 310 14.04 1.23 10.69
C LEU A 310 12.60 1.48 11.15
N LEU A 311 11.91 0.42 11.59
CA LEU A 311 10.55 0.46 12.10
C LEU A 311 10.46 1.20 13.44
N SER A 312 11.38 0.93 14.37
CA SER A 312 11.42 1.61 15.68
C SER A 312 11.71 3.09 15.56
N ASP A 313 12.62 3.47 14.65
CA ASP A 313 13.03 4.87 14.49
C ASP A 313 11.94 5.72 13.81
N PHE A 314 11.25 5.18 12.80
CA PHE A 314 10.16 5.90 12.13
C PHE A 314 8.88 5.98 12.98
N THR A 315 8.46 4.89 13.66
CA THR A 315 7.27 4.89 14.56
C THR A 315 7.41 5.85 15.73
N CYS A 316 8.59 5.96 16.31
CA CYS A 316 8.86 6.93 17.37
C CYS A 316 8.80 8.38 16.85
N CYS A 317 9.25 8.65 15.63
CA CYS A 317 9.39 10.01 15.11
C CYS A 317 8.12 10.61 14.47
N CYS A 318 7.22 9.81 13.90
CA CYS A 318 6.02 10.28 13.19
C CYS A 318 4.69 10.11 13.95
N GLY A 319 4.67 9.45 15.13
CA GLY A 319 3.44 9.13 15.87
C GLY A 319 2.68 10.32 16.49
N GLU A 320 3.26 11.52 16.52
CA GLU A 320 2.64 12.70 17.14
C GLU A 320 1.88 13.61 16.17
N LYS A 321 0.65 13.92 16.59
CA LYS A 321 -0.42 14.58 15.86
C LYS A 321 0.03 15.94 15.30
N LYS A 322 0.08 16.09 13.98
CA LYS A 322 -0.04 17.41 13.33
C LYS A 322 -1.24 17.37 12.41
N ARG A 323 -2.25 18.18 12.75
CA ARG A 323 -3.39 18.47 11.88
C ARG A 323 -2.80 19.07 10.59
N MET A 324 -3.14 18.52 9.43
CA MET A 324 -2.69 19.07 8.14
C MET A 324 -3.28 20.48 7.95
N GLU A 325 -2.56 21.51 8.37
CA GLU A 325 -2.84 22.90 8.03
C GLU A 325 -2.30 23.18 6.62
N ILE A 326 -3.02 22.73 5.60
CA ILE A 326 -2.88 23.34 4.28
C ILE A 326 -3.58 24.69 4.39
N LYS A 327 -2.81 25.78 4.28
CA LYS A 327 -3.34 27.15 4.26
C LYS A 327 -4.47 27.24 3.23
N THR A 328 -5.71 27.24 3.72
CA THR A 328 -6.86 27.64 2.93
C THR A 328 -6.88 29.17 2.97
N SER A 329 -6.91 29.80 1.79
CA SER A 329 -7.23 31.22 1.64
C SER A 329 -8.53 31.51 2.42
N PRO A 330 -8.63 32.64 3.15
CA PRO A 330 -9.77 32.88 4.04
C PRO A 330 -11.06 32.90 3.21
N LYS A 331 -11.91 31.90 3.42
CA LYS A 331 -13.31 32.00 3.03
C LYS A 331 -13.96 32.95 4.02
N ASN A 332 -14.40 34.11 3.53
CA ASN A 332 -15.32 34.98 4.24
C ASN A 332 -16.52 34.13 4.69
N ASN A 333 -16.64 33.92 6.01
CA ASN A 333 -17.86 33.43 6.64
C ASN A 333 -18.83 34.61 6.75
N PRO A 334 -20.00 34.59 6.11
CA PRO A 334 -21.18 35.17 6.72
C PRO A 334 -21.90 34.01 7.41
N PHE A 335 -21.86 33.93 8.74
CA PHE A 335 -23.05 33.67 9.56
C PHE A 335 -22.64 33.66 11.05
N PRO A 336 -23.34 34.40 11.93
CA PRO A 336 -22.87 34.70 13.27
C PRO A 336 -23.23 33.61 14.27
N GLN A 337 -22.48 33.64 15.37
CA GLN A 337 -22.75 32.98 16.65
C GLN A 337 -24.23 32.99 17.02
N MET A 338 -24.81 31.83 17.34
CA MET A 338 -25.93 31.79 18.26
C MET A 338 -26.01 30.48 19.04
N MET A 339 -26.03 30.66 20.36
CA MET A 339 -26.61 29.81 21.40
C MET A 339 -25.81 28.63 21.96
N ARG A 340 -24.89 29.04 22.84
CA ARG A 340 -24.66 28.43 24.16
C ARG A 340 -25.88 28.75 25.06
N LYS A 341 -26.68 27.74 25.45
CA LYS A 341 -27.47 27.60 26.72
C LYS A 341 -28.56 26.53 26.58
N SER A 342 -28.34 25.36 27.18
CA SER A 342 -29.25 24.66 28.12
C SER A 342 -28.54 23.42 28.63
#